data_AF-A0A062UJK6-F1
#
_entry.id   AF-A0A062UJK6-F1
#
_cell.length_a   1.000
_cell.length_b   1.000
_cell.length_c   1.000
_cell.angle_alpha   90.00
_cell.angle_beta   90.00
_cell.angle_gamma   90.00
#
_symmetry.space_group_name_H-M   'P 1'
#
loop_
_entity.id
_entity.type
_entity.pdbx_description
1 polymer ?
#
loop_
_entity_poly.entity_id
_entity_poly.type
_entity_poly.pdbx_seq_one_letter_code
_entity_poly.pdbx_strand_id
1 'polypeptide(L)' 'MNRVLKALVPTILLAELAVITSATAVWALMSELHAGKYMIMGAEAVDMVGAAFLTAVIFRLAWRAEGRMNAEVPVTNE' A
#
# COMPACT_ATOMS: atom_id res chain seq x y z
N MET A 1 -0.79 19.59 10.21
CA MET A 1 0.02 18.56 9.51
C MET A 1 -0.19 18.72 8.00
N ASN A 2 0.87 18.80 7.20
CA ASN A 2 0.77 18.99 5.75
C ASN A 2 -0.12 17.89 5.12
N ARG A 3 -0.96 18.23 4.14
CA ARG A 3 -1.88 17.31 3.43
C ARG A 3 -1.15 16.05 2.93
N VAL A 4 0.10 16.22 2.51
CA VAL A 4 1.00 15.13 2.11
C VAL A 4 1.23 14.15 3.24
N LEU A 5 1.63 14.65 4.42
CA LEU A 5 1.93 13.80 5.56
C LEU A 5 0.68 13.06 6.08
N LYS A 6 -0.49 13.71 6.05
CA LYS A 6 -1.76 13.08 6.42
C LYS A 6 -2.15 11.92 5.50
N ALA A 7 -1.85 12.02 4.21
CA ALA A 7 -2.08 10.94 3.25
C ALA A 7 -0.95 9.88 3.28
N LEU A 8 0.29 10.29 3.52
CA LEU A 8 1.47 9.43 3.47
C LEU A 8 1.49 8.40 4.61
N VAL A 9 1.20 8.84 5.84
CA VAL A 9 1.22 7.96 7.03
C VAL A 9 0.31 6.74 6.88
N PRO A 10 -1.00 6.88 6.60
CA PRO A 10 -1.87 5.71 6.43
C PRO A 10 -1.48 4.89 5.19
N THR A 11 -0.95 5.52 4.15
CA THR A 11 -0.48 4.79 2.96
C THR A 11 0.67 3.85 3.29
N ILE A 12 1.70 4.34 3.98
CA ILE A 12 2.86 3.53 4.33
C ILE A 12 2.45 2.37 5.23
N LEU A 13 1.63 2.62 6.25
CA LEU A 13 1.19 1.58 7.18
C LEU A 13 0.38 0.48 6.48
N LEU A 14 -0.54 0.86 5.58
CA LEU A 14 -1.33 -0.12 4.82
C LEU A 14 -0.48 -0.87 3.79
N ALA A 15 0.43 -0.17 3.11
CA ALA A 15 1.33 -0.77 2.14
C ALA A 15 2.29 -1.77 2.81
N GLU A 16 2.88 -1.41 3.94
CA GLU A 16 3.78 -2.27 4.70
C GLU A 16 3.07 -3.56 5.15
N LEU A 17 1.86 -3.43 5.69
CA LEU A 17 1.05 -4.58 6.11
C LEU A 17 0.70 -5.49 4.92
N ALA A 18 0.31 -4.89 3.79
CA ALA A 18 0.01 -5.64 2.57
C ALA A 18 1.24 -6.37 2.02
N VAL A 19 2.40 -5.72 1.99
CA VAL A 19 3.67 -6.29 1.52
C VAL A 19 4.07 -7.49 2.38
N ILE A 20 4.10 -7.32 3.71
CA ILE A 20 4.51 -8.40 4.62
C ILE A 20 3.56 -9.60 4.48
N THR A 21 2.25 -9.33 4.39
CA THR A 21 1.23 -10.37 4.25
C THR A 21 1.37 -11.11 2.92
N SER A 22 1.54 -10.37 1.81
CA SER A 22 1.65 -10.94 0.47
C SER A 22 2.94 -11.74 0.31
N ALA A 23 4.08 -11.20 0.75
CA ALA A 23 5.36 -11.89 0.70
C ALA A 23 5.30 -13.21 1.50
N THR A 24 4.71 -13.19 2.70
CA THR A 24 4.53 -14.40 3.51
C THR A 24 3.66 -15.44 2.79
N ALA A 25 2.59 -15.00 2.13
CA ALA A 25 1.71 -15.89 1.36
C ALA A 25 2.41 -16.48 0.14
N VAL A 26 3.19 -15.67 -0.60
CA VAL A 26 3.99 -16.13 -1.75
C VAL A 26 4.98 -17.19 -1.31
N TRP A 27 5.71 -16.97 -0.22
CA TRP A 27 6.66 -17.96 0.31
C TRP A 27 5.97 -19.26 0.75
N ALA A 28 4.86 -19.16 1.47
CA ALA A 28 4.11 -20.34 1.92
C ALA A 28 3.62 -21.17 0.73
N LEU A 29 2.95 -20.53 -0.25
CA LEU A 29 2.41 -21.18 -1.43
C LEU A 29 3.50 -21.78 -2.31
N MET A 30 4.58 -21.04 -2.57
CA MET A 30 5.68 -21.52 -3.40
C MET A 30 6.45 -22.66 -2.72
N SER A 31 6.57 -22.64 -1.39
CA SER A 31 7.20 -23.71 -0.61
C SER A 31 6.37 -25.00 -0.68
N GLU A 32 5.05 -24.91 -0.53
CA GLU A 32 4.14 -26.07 -0.68
C GLU A 32 4.23 -26.70 -2.06
N LEU A 33 4.37 -25.87 -3.10
CA LEU A 33 4.53 -26.32 -4.49
C LEU A 33 5.93 -26.84 -4.82
N HIS A 34 6.85 -26.87 -3.84
CA HIS A 34 8.26 -27.24 -4.04
C HIS A 34 8.91 -26.43 -5.17
N ALA A 35 8.51 -25.16 -5.29
CA ALA A 35 8.96 -24.30 -6.37
C ALA A 35 10.47 -24.07 -6.29
N GLY A 36 11.14 -24.15 -7.43
CA GLY A 36 12.56 -23.85 -7.53
C GLY A 36 12.85 -22.39 -7.19
N LYS A 37 14.07 -22.11 -6.70
CA LYS A 37 14.52 -20.77 -6.29
C LYS A 37 14.20 -19.64 -7.28
N TYR A 38 14.39 -19.88 -8.58
CA TYR A 38 14.11 -18.88 -9.61
C TYR A 38 12.63 -18.56 -9.78
N MET A 39 11.75 -19.51 -9.50
CA MET A 39 10.30 -19.30 -9.54
C MET A 39 9.84 -18.47 -8.34
N ILE A 40 10.40 -18.72 -7.15
CA ILE A 40 10.16 -17.90 -5.95
C ILE A 40 10.59 -16.45 -6.19
N MET A 41 11.81 -16.24 -6.67
CA MET A 41 12.30 -14.88 -6.98
C MET A 41 11.46 -14.19 -8.06
N GLY A 42 10.97 -14.94 -9.06
CA GLY A 42 10.05 -14.40 -10.06
C GLY A 42 8.70 -13.99 -9.47
N ALA A 43 8.14 -14.81 -8.58
CA ALA A 43 6.89 -14.50 -7.89
C ALA A 43 7.04 -13.28 -6.96
N GLU A 44 8.13 -13.19 -6.20
CA GLU A 44 8.46 -12.02 -5.37
C GLU A 44 8.61 -10.74 -6.19
N ALA A 45 9.24 -10.82 -7.38
CA ALA A 45 9.38 -9.67 -8.25
C ALA A 45 8.01 -9.15 -8.73
N VAL A 46 7.09 -10.05 -9.09
CA VAL A 46 5.72 -9.69 -9.46
C VAL A 46 4.96 -9.11 -8.26
N ASP A 47 5.13 -9.70 -7.08
CA ASP A 47 4.51 -9.23 -5.84
C ASP A 47 4.94 -7.80 -5.49
N MET A 48 6.24 -7.51 -5.58
CA MET A 48 6.81 -6.17 -5.37
C MET A 48 6.23 -5.12 -6.33
N VAL A 49 6.01 -5.47 -7.60
CA VAL A 49 5.36 -4.59 -8.58
C VAL A 49 3.91 -4.34 -8.21
N GLY A 50 3.19 -5.38 -7.80
CA GLY A 50 1.82 -5.27 -7.30
C GLY A 50 1.71 -4.37 -6.07
N ALA A 51 2.63 -4.53 -5.12
CA ALA A 51 2.70 -3.70 -3.92
C ALA A 51 2.99 -2.23 -4.23
N ALA A 52 3.92 -1.95 -5.16
CA ALA A 52 4.20 -0.58 -5.59
C ALA A 52 2.96 0.08 -6.23
N PHE A 53 2.25 -0.66 -7.08
CA PHE A 53 1.01 -0.19 -7.68
C PHE A 53 -0.08 0.07 -6.63
N LEU A 54 -0.29 -0.87 -5.71
CA LEU A 54 -1.26 -0.73 -4.62
C LEU A 54 -0.95 0.49 -3.74
N THR A 55 0.33 0.69 -3.40
CA THR A 55 0.80 1.84 -2.62
C THR A 55 0.43 3.16 -3.31
N ALA A 56 0.67 3.26 -4.63
CA ALA A 56 0.30 4.44 -5.40
C ALA A 56 -1.23 4.69 -5.42
N VAL A 57 -2.02 3.61 -5.52
CA VAL A 57 -3.49 3.69 -5.47
C VAL A 57 -3.97 4.17 -4.09
N ILE A 58 -3.46 3.58 -3.00
CA ILE A 58 -3.81 3.97 -1.63
C ILE A 58 -3.47 5.44 -1.39
N PHE A 59 -2.27 5.88 -1.80
CA PHE A 59 -1.85 7.28 -1.67
C PHE A 59 -2.80 8.22 -2.40
N ARG A 60 -3.16 7.87 -3.64
CA ARG A 60 -4.09 8.66 -4.45
C ARG A 60 -5.46 8.76 -3.79
N LEU A 61 -5.97 7.67 -3.21
CA LEU A 61 -7.24 7.64 -2.49
C LEU A 61 -7.18 8.50 -1.22
N ALA A 62 -6.14 8.34 -0.40
CA ALA A 62 -5.94 9.11 0.81
C ALA A 62 -5.82 10.62 0.51
N TRP A 63 -5.06 11.00 -0.53
CA TRP A 63 -4.92 12.39 -0.96
C TRP A 63 -6.24 13.03 -1.40
N ARG A 64 -7.09 12.27 -2.10
CA ARG A 64 -8.43 12.72 -2.51
C ARG A 64 -9.37 12.84 -1.32
N ALA A 65 -9.30 11.91 -0.37
CA ALA A 65 -10.10 11.95 0.86
C ALA A 65 -9.79 13.20 1.69
N GLU A 66 -8.51 13.48 1.95
CA GLU A 66 -8.06 14.70 2.63
C GLU A 66 -8.49 15.98 1.90
N GLY A 67 -8.52 15.96 0.56
CA GLY A 67 -9.02 17.07 -0.25
C GLY A 67 -10.51 17.37 -0.04
N ARG A 68 -11.33 16.32 0.11
CA ARG A 68 -12.77 16.45 0.37
C ARG A 68 -13.04 16.91 1.80
N MET A 69 -12.34 16.33 2.77
CA MET A 69 -12.51 16.69 4.18
C MET A 69 -12.15 18.16 4.43
N ASN A 70 -11.09 18.69 3.81
CA ASN A 70 -10.76 20.12 3.94
C ASN A 70 -11.77 21.06 3.25
N ALA A 71 -12.56 20.57 2.28
CA ALA A 71 -13.61 21.36 1.63
C ALA A 71 -14.93 21.36 2.42
N GLU A 72 -15.13 20.40 3.31
CA GLU A 72 -16.32 20.22 4.13
C GLU A 72 -16.23 20.89 5.52
N VAL A 73 -15.08 21.42 5.92
CA VAL A 73 -14.97 22.22 7.15
C VAL A 73 -15.46 23.63 6.87
N PRO A 74 -16.68 24.03 7.32
CA PRO A 74 -17.07 25.44 7.27
C PRO A 74 -16.09 26.23 8.12
N VAL A 75 -15.50 27.27 7.53
CA VAL A 75 -14.73 28.26 8.26
C VAL A 75 -15.72 29.03 9.14
N THR A 76 -15.98 28.54 10.35
CA THR A 76 -16.58 29.35 11.41
C THR A 76 -15.49 30.32 11.86
N ASN A 77 -15.42 31.46 11.18
CA ASN A 77 -14.74 32.64 11.68
C ASN A 77 -15.59 33.16 12.84
N GLU A 78 -15.18 32.86 14.07
CA GLU A 78 -15.52 33.64 15.26
C GLU A 78 -14.32 34.51 15.65
#